data_AF-A0A9Q0BIH2-F1
#
_entry.id   AF-A0A9Q0BIH2-F1
#
_cell.length_a   1.000
_cell.length_b   1.000
_cell.length_c   1.000
_cell.angle_alpha   90.00
_cell.angle_beta   90.00
_cell.angle_gamma   90.00
#
_symmetry.space_group_name_H-M   'P 1'
#
loop_
_entity.id
_entity.type
_entity.pdbx_description
1 polymer ?
#
loop_
_entity_poly.entity_id
_entity_poly.type
_entity_poly.pdbx_seq_one_letter_code
_entity_poly.pdbx_strand_id
1 'polypeptide(L)'
;MTWALKDKATLETTVQNLTDFNNALHHLLPKKSELSLSQAVACALAQENDKDDLDSVIAAAASLHHVDVAKLARFKRAYQMLALEEEGYDSRPPALPSSLQLDEGRIQLSTRHATKERTLANLDGNRRVIVEWKSYHPSMLSGSHTARQTLRNRVTHLAELMSSRTQRPDGFNVLTCVGYFDQASSEHFGFAFDFPQHVVRHMPFTLHELITSSSTPALGTRFKLALSLSRTLNLLHSSGWLHKSIRSNNIVIFQAAKNNEPEYEKPYLLGFGFSRPDGYHEETFLEQSAVSSTNQLYRHPEVQGQCARRYTASDDNYSFGLVLLEVALWLPLAKIDGRKQTTSEHVPLNRDKLQSAVSSLPKRVGMIYTEVVEKCLILDEGRDMLQGKSTPPAANWETERLRNQNMFYWDVVKRLEECRA
;
A
#
# COMPACT_ATOMS: atom_id res chain seq x y z
N MET A 1 38.06 33.46 1.30
CA MET A 1 36.93 32.75 0.65
C MET A 1 37.14 32.72 -0.87
N THR A 2 38.08 31.90 -1.38
CA THR A 2 38.46 31.92 -2.82
C THR A 2 38.86 30.53 -3.33
N TRP A 3 38.33 29.45 -2.77
CA TRP A 3 38.53 28.09 -3.28
C TRP A 3 37.30 27.46 -3.95
N ALA A 4 36.10 28.04 -3.79
CA ALA A 4 34.88 27.49 -4.39
C ALA A 4 34.64 27.89 -5.87
N LEU A 5 35.38 28.88 -6.40
CA LEU A 5 35.11 29.45 -7.74
C LEU A 5 35.99 28.88 -8.86
N LYS A 6 37.13 28.24 -8.55
CA LYS A 6 38.10 27.81 -9.58
C LYS A 6 37.74 26.50 -10.29
N ASP A 7 36.89 25.69 -9.69
CA ASP A 7 36.56 24.34 -10.18
C ASP A 7 35.11 24.22 -10.66
N LYS A 8 34.39 25.34 -10.77
CA LYS A 8 32.99 25.35 -11.20
C LYS A 8 32.82 24.72 -12.59
N ALA A 9 33.65 25.11 -13.55
CA ALA A 9 33.59 24.57 -14.92
C ALA A 9 33.94 23.08 -14.97
N THR A 10 34.95 22.64 -14.20
CA THR A 10 35.33 21.23 -14.09
C THR A 10 34.22 20.40 -13.43
N LEU A 11 33.60 20.94 -12.38
CA LEU A 11 32.48 20.33 -11.68
C LEU A 11 31.25 20.22 -12.61
N GLU A 12 30.89 21.30 -13.31
CA GLU A 12 29.80 21.31 -14.29
C GLU A 12 30.05 20.26 -15.40
N THR A 13 31.28 20.19 -15.91
CA THR A 13 31.67 19.18 -16.91
C THR A 13 31.59 17.75 -16.35
N THR A 14 32.01 17.55 -15.11
CA THR A 14 31.97 16.22 -14.46
C THR A 14 30.53 15.79 -14.18
N VAL A 15 29.68 16.70 -13.71
CA VAL A 15 28.25 16.46 -13.51
C VAL A 15 27.56 16.16 -14.84
N GLN A 16 27.90 16.88 -15.91
CA GLN A 16 27.36 16.60 -17.24
C GLN A 16 27.80 15.23 -17.75
N ASN A 17 29.08 14.87 -17.62
CA ASN A 17 29.58 13.55 -18.02
C ASN A 17 28.91 12.42 -17.22
N LEU A 18 28.76 12.59 -15.90
CA LEU A 18 28.06 11.62 -15.06
C LEU A 18 26.60 11.48 -15.46
N THR A 19 25.94 12.59 -15.78
CA THR A 19 24.57 12.62 -16.30
C THR A 19 24.47 11.85 -17.60
N ASP A 20 25.37 12.11 -18.56
CA ASP A 20 25.37 11.47 -19.87
C ASP A 20 25.62 9.95 -19.74
N PHE A 21 26.56 9.54 -18.88
CA PHE A 21 26.80 8.12 -18.60
C PHE A 21 25.60 7.46 -17.90
N ASN A 22 24.98 8.13 -16.92
CA ASN A 22 23.81 7.59 -16.23
C ASN A 22 22.61 7.46 -17.18
N ASN A 23 22.40 8.43 -18.07
CA ASN A 23 21.38 8.39 -19.12
C ASN A 23 21.64 7.25 -20.10
N ALA A 24 22.89 7.11 -20.57
CA ALA A 24 23.28 6.02 -21.46
C ALA A 24 23.06 4.64 -20.79
N LEU A 25 23.45 4.49 -19.53
CA LEU A 25 23.19 3.27 -18.76
C LEU A 25 21.68 3.01 -18.63
N HIS A 26 20.88 4.02 -18.31
CA HIS A 26 19.43 3.89 -18.18
C HIS A 26 18.77 3.47 -19.50
N HIS A 27 19.22 4.00 -20.64
CA HIS A 27 18.70 3.62 -21.97
C HIS A 27 19.13 2.21 -22.41
N LEU A 28 20.24 1.70 -21.87
CA LEU A 28 20.70 0.34 -22.12
C LEU A 28 20.02 -0.71 -21.22
N LEU A 29 19.30 -0.28 -20.19
CA LEU A 29 18.59 -1.20 -19.30
C LEU A 29 17.39 -1.84 -20.02
N PRO A 30 17.24 -3.17 -19.95
CA PRO A 30 15.99 -3.82 -20.34
C PRO A 30 14.82 -3.27 -19.51
N LYS A 31 13.62 -3.15 -20.08
CA LYS A 31 12.40 -2.68 -19.36
C LYS A 31 12.14 -3.36 -18.01
N LYS A 32 12.55 -4.63 -17.85
CA LYS A 32 12.44 -5.36 -16.58
C LYS A 32 13.33 -4.73 -15.48
N SER A 33 14.48 -4.19 -15.85
CA SER A 33 15.44 -3.53 -14.97
C SER A 33 15.03 -2.09 -14.64
N GLU A 34 14.26 -1.41 -15.50
CA GLU A 34 13.70 -0.07 -15.22
C GLU A 34 12.76 -0.09 -14.00
N LEU A 35 11.86 -1.08 -13.92
CA LEU A 35 10.99 -1.28 -12.76
C LEU A 35 11.77 -1.62 -11.48
N SER A 36 12.90 -2.32 -11.60
CA SER A 36 13.74 -2.63 -10.44
C SER A 36 14.51 -1.39 -9.96
N LEU A 37 14.95 -0.55 -10.89
CA LEU A 37 15.58 0.73 -10.61
C LEU A 37 14.61 1.72 -9.98
N SER A 38 13.37 1.84 -10.49
CA SER A 38 12.36 2.72 -9.91
C SER A 38 12.06 2.37 -8.45
N GLN A 39 12.03 1.07 -8.12
CA GLN A 39 11.87 0.58 -6.75
C GLN A 39 13.06 0.94 -5.85
N ALA A 40 14.29 0.86 -6.38
CA ALA A 40 15.50 1.28 -5.67
C ALA A 40 15.49 2.80 -5.39
N VAL A 41 15.14 3.59 -6.41
CA VAL A 41 15.06 5.05 -6.30
C VAL A 41 13.97 5.47 -5.33
N ALA A 42 12.80 4.80 -5.35
CA ALA A 42 11.74 5.03 -4.37
C ALA A 42 12.24 4.80 -2.94
N CYS A 43 13.08 3.79 -2.74
CA CYS A 43 13.69 3.50 -1.44
C CYS A 43 14.67 4.59 -1.00
N ALA A 44 15.50 5.09 -1.92
CA ALA A 44 16.42 6.20 -1.64
C ALA A 44 15.66 7.51 -1.35
N LEU A 45 14.67 7.85 -2.19
CA LEU A 45 13.84 9.05 -2.01
C LEU A 45 13.05 9.02 -0.71
N ALA A 46 12.78 7.85 -0.14
CA ALA A 46 12.06 7.75 1.12
C ALA A 46 12.79 8.39 2.30
N GLN A 47 14.11 8.56 2.22
CA GLN A 47 14.89 9.30 3.21
C GLN A 47 14.67 10.82 3.13
N GLU A 48 14.23 11.33 1.98
CA GLU A 48 14.15 12.77 1.74
C GLU A 48 12.84 13.39 2.19
N ASN A 49 12.84 14.05 3.35
CA ASN A 49 11.64 14.66 3.92
C ASN A 49 11.55 16.16 3.67
N ASP A 50 12.61 16.78 3.15
CA ASP A 50 12.58 18.20 2.83
C ASP A 50 11.84 18.46 1.52
N LYS A 51 10.93 19.45 1.58
CA LYS A 51 10.06 19.80 0.47
C LYS A 51 10.83 20.44 -0.68
N ASP A 52 11.83 21.27 -0.38
CA ASP A 52 12.57 22.06 -1.35
C ASP A 52 13.60 21.14 -2.03
N ASP A 53 14.14 20.16 -1.31
CA ASP A 53 14.96 19.09 -1.87
C ASP A 53 14.15 18.19 -2.82
N LEU A 54 12.94 17.78 -2.44
CA LEU A 54 12.07 17.02 -3.36
C LEU A 54 11.67 17.84 -4.59
N ASP A 55 11.34 19.12 -4.44
CA ASP A 55 11.03 20.00 -5.57
C ASP A 55 12.25 20.18 -6.49
N SER A 56 13.46 20.22 -5.92
CA SER A 56 14.73 20.22 -6.66
C SER A 56 14.96 18.91 -7.41
N VAL A 57 14.70 17.75 -6.78
CA VAL A 57 14.77 16.43 -7.42
C VAL A 57 13.76 16.33 -8.57
N ILE A 58 12.54 16.84 -8.41
CA ILE A 58 11.51 16.86 -9.46
C ILE A 58 11.99 17.68 -10.66
N ALA A 59 12.55 18.87 -10.41
CA ALA A 59 13.06 19.74 -11.46
C ALA A 59 14.25 19.11 -12.20
N ALA A 60 15.21 18.54 -11.46
CA ALA A 60 16.38 17.87 -12.04
C ALA A 60 15.99 16.61 -12.82
N ALA A 61 15.13 15.75 -12.27
CA ALA A 61 14.68 14.55 -12.98
C ALA A 61 13.89 14.89 -14.25
N ALA A 62 13.13 15.99 -14.25
CA ALA A 62 12.42 16.47 -15.43
C ALA A 62 13.38 17.00 -16.52
N SER A 63 14.42 17.76 -16.15
CA SER A 63 15.40 18.27 -17.10
C SER A 63 16.26 17.15 -17.70
N LEU A 64 16.53 16.10 -16.93
CA LEU A 64 17.30 14.93 -17.36
C LEU A 64 16.45 13.83 -18.02
N HIS A 65 15.16 14.07 -18.26
CA HIS A 65 14.23 13.10 -18.86
C HIS A 65 14.06 11.78 -18.08
N HIS A 66 14.36 11.77 -16.77
CA HIS A 66 14.08 10.66 -15.87
C HIS A 66 12.63 10.71 -15.37
N VAL A 67 11.69 10.39 -16.26
CA VAL A 67 10.24 10.51 -16.00
C VAL A 67 9.80 9.73 -14.75
N ASP A 68 10.32 8.52 -14.54
CA ASP A 68 9.89 7.68 -13.40
C ASP A 68 10.41 8.19 -12.06
N VAL A 69 11.62 8.74 -12.02
CA VAL A 69 12.16 9.41 -10.83
C VAL A 69 11.34 10.66 -10.50
N ALA A 70 10.99 11.45 -11.52
CA ALA A 70 10.14 12.62 -11.33
C ALA A 70 8.73 12.24 -10.83
N LYS A 71 8.13 11.16 -11.35
CA LYS A 71 6.86 10.62 -10.83
C LYS A 71 6.99 10.22 -9.36
N LEU A 72 8.05 9.49 -8.99
CA LEU A 72 8.29 9.06 -7.61
C LEU A 72 8.46 10.23 -6.64
N ALA A 73 9.25 11.23 -7.01
CA ALA A 73 9.46 12.41 -6.20
C ALA A 73 8.17 13.25 -6.07
N ARG A 74 7.41 13.43 -7.16
CA ARG A 74 6.08 14.08 -7.12
C ARG A 74 5.09 13.32 -6.26
N PHE A 75 5.07 12.00 -6.38
CA PHE A 75 4.24 11.12 -5.57
C PHE A 75 4.56 11.39 -4.10
N LYS A 76 5.82 11.24 -3.66
CA LYS A 76 6.25 11.51 -2.28
C LYS A 76 5.94 12.95 -1.82
N ARG A 77 6.17 13.95 -2.68
CA ARG A 77 5.90 15.36 -2.39
C ARG A 77 4.43 15.63 -2.15
N ALA A 78 3.55 15.06 -2.98
CA ALA A 78 2.11 15.15 -2.80
C ALA A 78 1.69 14.56 -1.45
N TYR A 79 2.24 13.40 -1.07
CA TYR A 79 1.98 12.81 0.24
C TYR A 79 2.39 13.67 1.43
N GLN A 80 3.59 14.27 1.39
CA GLN A 80 4.05 15.12 2.48
C GLN A 80 3.18 16.36 2.66
N MET A 81 2.71 16.94 1.56
CA MET A 81 1.80 18.08 1.61
C MET A 81 0.53 17.72 2.38
N LEU A 82 -0.03 16.54 2.13
CA LEU A 82 -1.23 16.04 2.81
C LEU A 82 -0.96 15.76 4.30
N ALA A 83 0.21 15.24 4.66
CA ALA A 83 0.58 14.96 6.05
C ALA A 83 0.81 16.24 6.89
N LEU A 84 1.45 17.27 6.31
CA LEU A 84 1.71 18.53 7.01
C LEU A 84 0.43 19.37 7.26
N GLU A 85 -0.59 19.20 6.42
CA GLU A 85 -1.91 19.81 6.63
C GLU A 85 -2.64 19.26 7.88
N GLU A 86 -2.28 18.06 8.37
CA GLU A 86 -2.83 17.53 9.63
C GLU A 86 -2.17 18.14 10.88
N GLU A 87 -0.91 18.60 10.81
CA GLU A 87 -0.16 19.15 11.96
C GLU A 87 -0.39 20.66 12.19
N GLY A 88 -0.84 21.38 11.17
CA GLY A 88 -1.20 22.80 11.26
C GLY A 88 -2.58 23.01 11.91
N TYR A 89 -2.61 23.21 13.23
CA TYR A 89 -3.81 23.59 14.00
C TYR A 89 -4.27 25.05 13.72
N ASP A 90 -4.15 25.52 12.48
CA ASP A 90 -4.61 26.84 12.08
C ASP A 90 -5.95 26.74 11.36
N SER A 91 -6.90 27.55 11.81
CA SER A 91 -8.35 27.36 11.65
C SER A 91 -8.90 27.74 10.27
N ARG A 92 -8.12 27.48 9.22
CA ARG A 92 -8.57 27.63 7.84
C ARG A 92 -8.00 26.50 6.98
N PRO A 93 -8.82 25.53 6.56
CA PRO A 93 -8.34 24.52 5.63
C PRO A 93 -7.81 25.24 4.39
N PRO A 94 -6.63 24.88 3.86
CA PRO A 94 -6.30 25.24 2.50
C PRO A 94 -7.47 24.78 1.63
N ALA A 95 -7.87 25.60 0.66
CA ALA A 95 -8.93 25.24 -0.27
C ALA A 95 -8.42 24.10 -1.18
N LEU A 96 -8.39 22.88 -0.63
CA LEU A 96 -8.28 21.64 -1.39
C LEU A 96 -9.37 21.73 -2.47
N PRO A 97 -9.05 21.51 -3.75
CA PRO A 97 -10.04 21.62 -4.78
C PRO A 97 -11.13 20.58 -4.52
N SER A 98 -12.28 21.06 -4.05
CA SER A 98 -13.57 20.40 -3.76
C SER A 98 -14.10 19.47 -4.87
N SER A 99 -13.38 19.39 -5.98
CA SER A 99 -13.67 18.64 -7.18
C SER A 99 -13.70 17.10 -7.08
N LEU A 100 -13.07 16.46 -6.07
CA LEU A 100 -13.15 15.00 -5.90
C LEU A 100 -14.26 14.56 -4.94
N GLN A 101 -14.85 15.49 -4.18
CA GLN A 101 -16.03 15.16 -3.41
C GLN A 101 -17.24 15.07 -4.37
N LEU A 102 -17.86 13.91 -4.40
CA LEU A 102 -19.02 13.62 -5.23
C LEU A 102 -20.30 13.82 -4.41
N ASP A 103 -21.33 14.35 -5.04
CA ASP A 103 -22.68 14.31 -4.48
C ASP A 103 -23.18 12.86 -4.52
N GLU A 104 -23.76 12.38 -3.42
CA GLU A 104 -24.29 11.01 -3.30
C GLU A 104 -25.28 10.69 -4.43
N GLY A 105 -26.12 11.65 -4.82
CA GLY A 105 -27.11 11.50 -5.90
C GLY A 105 -26.51 11.23 -7.29
N ARG A 106 -25.21 11.47 -7.50
CA ARG A 106 -24.51 11.14 -8.74
C ARG A 106 -24.13 9.65 -8.83
N ILE A 107 -24.19 8.93 -7.71
CA ILE A 107 -23.81 7.52 -7.59
C ILE A 107 -25.06 6.64 -7.57
N GLN A 108 -25.22 5.83 -8.61
CA GLN A 108 -26.32 4.86 -8.71
C GLN A 108 -25.79 3.46 -8.40
N LEU A 109 -26.02 3.00 -7.18
CA LEU A 109 -25.57 1.68 -6.70
C LEU A 109 -26.31 0.54 -7.40
N SER A 110 -25.57 -0.50 -7.80
CA SER A 110 -26.11 -1.74 -8.34
C SER A 110 -26.23 -2.79 -7.24
N THR A 111 -27.45 -3.10 -6.82
CA THR A 111 -27.73 -4.02 -5.70
C THR A 111 -27.44 -5.49 -6.01
N ARG A 112 -27.22 -5.86 -7.27
CA ARG A 112 -27.03 -7.26 -7.70
C ARG A 112 -25.66 -7.86 -7.34
N HIS A 113 -24.66 -7.03 -7.05
CA HIS A 113 -23.28 -7.45 -6.79
C HIS A 113 -22.61 -6.62 -5.67
N ALA A 114 -23.32 -6.47 -4.54
CA ALA A 114 -22.80 -5.78 -3.37
C ALA A 114 -22.21 -6.80 -2.37
N THR A 115 -20.95 -6.60 -1.97
CA THR A 115 -20.41 -7.16 -0.73
C THR A 115 -20.50 -6.11 0.38
N LYS A 116 -20.20 -6.48 1.62
CA LYS A 116 -20.12 -5.51 2.73
C LYS A 116 -19.10 -4.39 2.48
N GLU A 117 -18.05 -4.70 1.73
CA GLU A 117 -16.90 -3.81 1.55
C GLU A 117 -16.93 -3.08 0.21
N ARG A 118 -17.57 -3.65 -0.82
CA ARG A 118 -17.56 -3.07 -2.17
C ARG A 118 -18.87 -3.26 -2.91
N THR A 119 -19.19 -2.33 -3.79
CA THR A 119 -20.42 -2.38 -4.60
C THR A 119 -20.17 -1.79 -5.99
N LEU A 120 -20.73 -2.39 -7.03
CA LEU A 120 -20.72 -1.77 -8.37
C LEU A 120 -21.68 -0.58 -8.42
N ALA A 121 -21.29 0.49 -9.10
CA ALA A 121 -22.16 1.65 -9.30
C ALA A 121 -21.97 2.29 -10.68
N ASN A 122 -22.92 3.13 -11.07
CA ASN A 122 -22.75 4.07 -12.18
C ASN A 122 -22.64 5.49 -11.62
N LEU A 123 -21.55 6.17 -11.94
CA LEU A 123 -21.36 7.60 -11.71
C LEU A 123 -21.89 8.37 -12.92
N ASP A 124 -22.67 9.42 -12.68
CA ASP A 124 -23.26 10.29 -13.70
C ASP A 124 -24.07 9.53 -14.76
N GLY A 125 -24.68 8.41 -14.36
CA GLY A 125 -25.54 7.58 -15.20
C GLY A 125 -24.83 6.66 -16.20
N ASN A 126 -23.58 6.94 -16.60
CA ASN A 126 -22.90 6.16 -17.66
C ASN A 126 -21.52 5.61 -17.28
N ARG A 127 -20.83 6.17 -16.27
CA ARG A 127 -19.47 5.76 -15.91
C ARG A 127 -19.53 4.66 -14.86
N ARG A 128 -19.30 3.42 -15.27
CA ARG A 128 -19.26 2.30 -14.33
C ARG A 128 -18.03 2.39 -13.41
N VAL A 129 -18.24 2.32 -12.10
CA VAL A 129 -17.22 2.41 -11.04
C VAL A 129 -17.40 1.31 -10.00
N ILE A 130 -16.36 1.07 -9.22
CA ILE A 130 -16.40 0.24 -8.01
C ILE A 130 -16.40 1.19 -6.81
N VAL A 131 -17.42 1.11 -5.98
CA VAL A 131 -17.47 1.82 -4.70
C VAL A 131 -16.86 0.93 -3.63
N GLU A 132 -15.85 1.41 -2.93
CA GLU A 132 -15.35 0.81 -1.69
C GLU A 132 -15.87 1.57 -0.48
N TRP A 133 -16.43 0.83 0.47
CA TRP A 133 -17.06 1.38 1.66
C TRP A 133 -16.08 1.42 2.83
N LYS A 134 -16.00 2.59 3.46
CA LYS A 134 -15.29 2.83 4.71
C LYS A 134 -16.30 3.16 5.79
N SER A 135 -16.63 2.17 6.61
CA SER A 135 -17.43 2.36 7.82
C SER A 135 -16.65 3.14 8.86
N TYR A 136 -17.33 4.02 9.59
CA TYR A 136 -16.82 4.61 10.83
C TYR A 136 -17.86 4.42 11.92
N HIS A 137 -17.42 4.19 13.16
CA HIS A 137 -18.36 4.06 14.28
C HIS A 137 -18.55 5.43 14.95
N PRO A 138 -19.77 5.81 15.39
CA PRO A 138 -20.03 7.08 16.05
C PRO A 138 -19.18 7.30 17.30
N SER A 139 -18.82 6.23 18.03
CA SER A 139 -17.89 6.33 19.17
C SER A 139 -16.50 6.85 18.79
N MET A 140 -16.06 6.68 17.54
CA MET A 140 -14.82 7.28 17.02
C MET A 140 -14.95 8.79 16.81
N LEU A 141 -16.19 9.31 16.74
CA LEU A 141 -16.52 10.71 16.54
C LEU A 141 -17.03 11.38 17.85
N SER A 142 -17.34 10.57 18.88
CA SER A 142 -17.79 11.01 20.19
C SER A 142 -16.66 11.68 20.96
N GLY A 143 -16.46 12.99 20.74
CA GLY A 143 -15.53 13.77 21.56
C GLY A 143 -15.24 15.19 21.07
N SER A 144 -15.33 15.49 19.77
CA SER A 144 -15.14 16.85 19.24
C SER A 144 -15.47 16.92 17.74
N HIS A 145 -15.96 18.07 17.27
CA HIS A 145 -16.11 18.41 15.85
C HIS A 145 -14.80 18.17 15.04
N THR A 146 -13.65 18.25 15.73
CA THR A 146 -12.33 18.00 15.16
C THR A 146 -12.13 16.57 14.66
N ALA A 147 -12.68 15.55 15.33
CA ALA A 147 -12.45 14.15 14.93
C ALA A 147 -13.11 13.79 13.59
N ARG A 148 -14.33 14.27 13.36
CA ARG A 148 -15.02 14.10 12.06
C ARG A 148 -14.30 14.86 10.96
N GLN A 149 -13.79 16.06 11.27
CA GLN A 149 -13.00 16.84 10.32
C GLN A 149 -11.68 16.15 9.96
N THR A 150 -10.93 15.62 10.94
CA THR A 150 -9.72 14.83 10.71
C THR A 150 -10.01 13.62 9.84
N LEU A 151 -11.09 12.88 10.12
CA LEU A 151 -11.48 11.73 9.30
C LEU A 151 -11.80 12.14 7.85
N ARG A 152 -12.50 13.26 7.66
CA ARG A 152 -12.82 13.81 6.34
C ARG A 152 -11.57 14.29 5.59
N ASN A 153 -10.63 14.93 6.28
CA ASN A 153 -9.35 15.35 5.70
C ASN A 153 -8.60 14.11 5.20
N ARG A 154 -8.46 13.07 6.02
CA ARG A 154 -7.85 11.79 5.63
C ARG A 154 -8.49 11.15 4.40
N VAL A 155 -9.83 11.17 4.33
CA VAL A 155 -10.57 10.65 3.17
C VAL A 155 -10.28 11.48 1.92
N THR A 156 -10.28 12.81 2.03
CA THR A 156 -9.93 13.71 0.92
C THR A 156 -8.52 13.45 0.42
N HIS A 157 -7.55 13.43 1.33
CA HIS A 157 -6.14 13.24 1.01
C HIS A 157 -5.88 11.90 0.34
N LEU A 158 -6.47 10.83 0.87
CA LEU A 158 -6.39 9.50 0.28
C LEU A 158 -7.02 9.46 -1.12
N ALA A 159 -8.16 10.13 -1.33
CA ALA A 159 -8.81 10.20 -2.64
C ALA A 159 -7.95 10.97 -3.66
N GLU A 160 -7.37 12.11 -3.29
CA GLU A 160 -6.48 12.90 -4.14
C GLU A 160 -5.25 12.12 -4.57
N LEU A 161 -4.65 11.45 -3.60
CA LEU A 161 -3.48 10.64 -3.81
C LEU A 161 -3.70 9.49 -4.81
N MET A 162 -4.84 8.80 -4.68
CA MET A 162 -5.20 7.71 -5.58
C MET A 162 -5.82 8.20 -6.89
N SER A 163 -6.03 9.51 -7.05
CA SER A 163 -6.63 10.08 -8.25
C SER A 163 -5.66 10.13 -9.44
N SER A 164 -6.21 10.36 -10.64
CA SER A 164 -5.42 10.56 -11.85
C SER A 164 -4.61 11.87 -11.86
N ARG A 165 -4.85 12.77 -10.90
CA ARG A 165 -4.11 14.04 -10.77
C ARG A 165 -2.73 13.83 -10.20
N THR A 166 -2.56 12.77 -9.42
CA THR A 166 -1.26 12.36 -8.89
C THR A 166 -0.56 11.51 -9.93
N GLN A 167 0.63 11.92 -10.36
CA GLN A 167 1.45 11.13 -11.27
C GLN A 167 2.04 9.92 -10.53
N ARG A 168 1.32 8.81 -10.55
CA ARG A 168 1.70 7.60 -9.82
C ARG A 168 2.82 6.86 -10.54
N PRO A 169 3.82 6.34 -9.80
CA PRO A 169 4.91 5.57 -10.39
C PRO A 169 4.42 4.24 -10.97
N ASP A 170 5.14 3.76 -11.98
CA ASP A 170 4.85 2.48 -12.61
C ASP A 170 5.02 1.34 -11.58
N GLY A 171 4.10 0.38 -11.59
CA GLY A 171 4.06 -0.71 -10.62
C GLY A 171 3.33 -0.39 -9.31
N PHE A 172 2.81 0.84 -9.12
CA PHE A 172 1.88 1.16 -8.03
C PHE A 172 0.45 0.75 -8.42
N ASN A 173 0.14 -0.53 -8.28
CA ASN A 173 -1.12 -1.11 -8.74
C ASN A 173 -2.25 -0.87 -7.73
N VAL A 174 -2.74 0.37 -7.72
CA VAL A 174 -3.94 0.81 -7.01
C VAL A 174 -4.92 1.37 -8.04
N LEU A 175 -6.22 1.16 -7.84
CA LEU A 175 -7.23 1.70 -8.75
C LEU A 175 -7.25 3.22 -8.70
N THR A 176 -7.59 3.84 -9.84
CA THR A 176 -7.70 5.29 -9.92
C THR A 176 -8.96 5.74 -9.21
N CYS A 177 -8.82 6.51 -8.14
CA CYS A 177 -9.93 7.14 -7.44
C CYS A 177 -10.50 8.28 -8.28
N VAL A 178 -11.78 8.21 -8.59
CA VAL A 178 -12.54 9.24 -9.32
C VAL A 178 -13.10 10.28 -8.37
N GLY A 179 -13.33 9.89 -7.11
CA GLY A 179 -13.83 10.76 -6.07
C GLY A 179 -14.31 9.96 -4.86
N TYR A 180 -14.79 10.68 -3.86
CA TYR A 180 -15.37 10.10 -2.65
C TYR A 180 -16.67 10.80 -2.29
N PHE A 181 -17.52 10.16 -1.50
CA PHE A 181 -18.75 10.76 -0.99
C PHE A 181 -19.00 10.33 0.46
N ASP A 182 -19.73 11.16 1.20
CA ASP A 182 -20.10 10.94 2.61
C ASP A 182 -21.57 10.53 2.65
N GLN A 183 -21.84 9.26 2.97
CA GLN A 183 -23.18 8.77 3.20
C GLN A 183 -23.49 8.87 4.70
N ALA A 184 -23.70 10.09 5.16
CA ALA A 184 -23.82 10.40 6.58
C ALA A 184 -24.96 9.63 7.25
N SER A 185 -26.05 9.34 6.52
CA SER A 185 -27.20 8.58 7.02
C SER A 185 -26.90 7.11 7.32
N SER A 186 -25.84 6.54 6.75
CA SER A 186 -25.43 5.16 6.99
C SER A 186 -24.10 5.06 7.73
N GLU A 187 -23.43 6.17 8.03
CA GLU A 187 -22.12 6.20 8.72
C GLU A 187 -20.96 5.59 7.91
N HIS A 188 -20.99 5.80 6.58
CA HIS A 188 -19.95 5.32 5.67
C HIS A 188 -19.45 6.42 4.74
N PHE A 189 -18.15 6.42 4.46
CA PHE A 189 -17.61 7.04 3.27
C PHE A 189 -17.54 6.03 2.13
N GLY A 190 -17.83 6.47 0.90
CA GLY A 190 -17.64 5.68 -0.31
C GLY A 190 -16.51 6.25 -1.15
N PHE A 191 -15.53 5.43 -1.52
CA PHE A 191 -14.53 5.77 -2.54
C PHE A 191 -14.95 5.18 -3.88
N ALA A 192 -15.09 6.01 -4.92
CA ALA A 192 -15.43 5.56 -6.26
C ALA A 192 -14.16 5.36 -7.09
N PHE A 193 -13.88 4.12 -7.46
CA PHE A 193 -12.72 3.73 -8.27
C PHE A 193 -13.12 3.40 -9.71
N ASP A 194 -12.32 3.86 -10.67
CA ASP A 194 -12.51 3.48 -12.08
C ASP A 194 -11.94 2.09 -12.38
N PHE A 195 -12.46 1.50 -13.45
CA PHE A 195 -11.94 0.26 -14.01
C PHE A 195 -10.65 0.52 -14.79
N PRO A 196 -9.64 -0.37 -14.68
CA PRO A 196 -8.51 -0.35 -15.59
C PRO A 196 -8.93 -0.43 -17.06
N GLN A 197 -8.04 0.00 -17.96
CA GLN A 197 -8.25 -0.20 -19.39
C GLN A 197 -8.11 -1.70 -19.73
N HIS A 198 -8.86 -2.17 -20.72
CA HIS A 198 -8.79 -3.54 -21.28
C HIS A 198 -9.30 -4.69 -20.38
N VAL A 199 -9.99 -4.39 -19.28
CA VAL A 199 -10.60 -5.41 -18.42
C VAL A 199 -12.12 -5.50 -18.63
N VAL A 200 -12.69 -6.64 -18.25
CA VAL A 200 -14.14 -6.78 -18.13
C VAL A 200 -14.65 -5.84 -17.04
N ARG A 201 -15.67 -5.02 -17.36
CA ARG A 201 -16.26 -4.05 -16.41
C ARG A 201 -17.33 -4.70 -15.51
N HIS A 202 -17.01 -5.84 -14.92
CA HIS A 202 -17.81 -6.54 -13.90
C HIS A 202 -17.06 -6.51 -12.55
N MET A 203 -17.72 -6.90 -11.46
CA MET A 203 -17.07 -6.96 -10.16
C MET A 203 -15.82 -7.86 -10.25
N PRO A 204 -14.62 -7.37 -9.89
CA PRO A 204 -13.42 -8.19 -9.95
C PRO A 204 -13.44 -9.25 -8.85
N PHE A 205 -12.68 -10.32 -9.05
CA PHE A 205 -12.47 -11.31 -8.01
C PHE A 205 -11.49 -10.79 -6.98
N THR A 206 -11.75 -11.07 -5.71
CA THR A 206 -10.71 -10.98 -4.69
C THR A 206 -9.73 -12.15 -4.82
N LEU A 207 -8.49 -11.95 -4.36
CA LEU A 207 -7.52 -13.05 -4.26
C LEU A 207 -8.07 -14.17 -3.36
N HIS A 208 -8.82 -13.82 -2.31
CA HIS A 208 -9.45 -14.80 -1.42
C HIS A 208 -10.45 -15.70 -2.16
N GLU A 209 -11.31 -15.13 -3.00
CA GLU A 209 -12.27 -15.88 -3.82
C GLU A 209 -11.54 -16.81 -4.78
N LEU A 210 -10.50 -16.32 -5.45
CA LEU A 210 -9.70 -17.14 -6.38
C LEU A 210 -8.99 -18.28 -5.64
N ILE A 211 -8.35 -18.02 -4.50
CA ILE A 211 -7.69 -19.06 -3.69
C ILE A 211 -8.70 -20.11 -3.20
N THR A 212 -9.94 -19.70 -2.92
CA THR A 212 -10.98 -20.60 -2.38
C THR A 212 -11.64 -21.45 -3.45
N SER A 213 -11.86 -20.90 -4.65
CA SER A 213 -12.75 -21.49 -5.66
C SER A 213 -12.07 -21.89 -6.97
N SER A 214 -10.85 -21.44 -7.23
CA SER A 214 -10.14 -21.70 -8.49
C SER A 214 -8.98 -22.69 -8.32
N SER A 215 -8.62 -23.35 -9.41
CA SER A 215 -7.41 -24.18 -9.47
C SER A 215 -6.16 -23.34 -9.25
N THR A 216 -5.16 -23.93 -8.59
CA THR A 216 -3.88 -23.27 -8.34
C THR A 216 -3.18 -22.87 -9.66
N PRO A 217 -2.87 -21.57 -9.86
CA PRO A 217 -2.11 -21.12 -11.01
C PRO A 217 -0.69 -21.69 -11.05
N ALA A 218 -0.08 -21.66 -12.23
CA ALA A 218 1.31 -22.04 -12.42
C ALA A 218 2.24 -21.29 -11.45
N LEU A 219 3.30 -21.95 -11.00
CA LEU A 219 4.24 -21.40 -10.01
C LEU A 219 4.80 -20.04 -10.43
N GLY A 220 5.19 -19.89 -11.71
CA GLY A 220 5.69 -18.62 -12.24
C GLY A 220 4.66 -17.49 -12.20
N THR A 221 3.38 -17.79 -12.41
CA THR A 221 2.30 -16.81 -12.26
C THR A 221 2.16 -16.35 -10.81
N ARG A 222 2.31 -17.27 -9.85
CA ARG A 222 2.27 -16.95 -8.41
C ARG A 222 3.45 -16.09 -7.97
N PHE A 223 4.65 -16.33 -8.51
CA PHE A 223 5.82 -15.48 -8.28
C PHE A 223 5.62 -14.06 -8.82
N LYS A 224 5.06 -13.92 -10.02
CA LYS A 224 4.76 -12.60 -10.60
C LYS A 224 3.68 -11.85 -9.82
N LEU A 225 2.64 -12.55 -9.35
CA LEU A 225 1.62 -11.99 -8.47
C LEU A 225 2.26 -11.42 -7.19
N ALA A 226 3.08 -12.22 -6.51
CA ALA A 226 3.81 -11.81 -5.30
C ALA A 226 4.72 -10.61 -5.55
N LEU A 227 5.50 -10.63 -6.63
CA LEU A 227 6.40 -9.54 -7.01
C LEU A 227 5.65 -8.24 -7.34
N SER A 228 4.51 -8.34 -8.03
CA SER A 228 3.68 -7.17 -8.32
C SER A 228 3.12 -6.53 -7.05
N LEU A 229 2.67 -7.34 -6.10
CA LEU A 229 2.17 -6.85 -4.82
C LEU A 229 3.28 -6.23 -3.97
N SER A 230 4.46 -6.86 -3.89
CA SER A 230 5.58 -6.33 -3.10
C SER A 230 6.06 -4.98 -3.65
N ARG A 231 6.08 -4.81 -4.98
CA ARG A 231 6.38 -3.53 -5.63
C ARG A 231 5.36 -2.44 -5.30
N THR A 232 4.07 -2.77 -5.27
CA THR A 232 3.02 -1.81 -4.87
C THR A 232 3.18 -1.40 -3.41
N LEU A 233 3.46 -2.37 -2.52
CA LEU A 233 3.65 -2.11 -1.10
C LEU A 233 4.91 -1.29 -0.81
N ASN A 234 6.03 -1.60 -1.47
CA ASN A 234 7.27 -0.83 -1.33
C ASN A 234 7.08 0.63 -1.75
N LEU A 235 6.37 0.87 -2.86
CA LEU A 235 6.06 2.24 -3.31
C LEU A 235 5.16 2.99 -2.32
N LEU A 236 4.22 2.31 -1.67
CA LEU A 236 3.38 2.89 -0.63
C LEU A 236 4.19 3.24 0.63
N HIS A 237 5.07 2.34 1.08
CA HIS A 237 5.91 2.60 2.25
C HIS A 237 6.96 3.68 1.96
N SER A 238 7.54 3.71 0.75
CA SER A 238 8.43 4.76 0.27
C SER A 238 7.83 6.15 0.27
N SER A 239 6.51 6.23 0.15
CA SER A 239 5.81 7.51 0.23
C SER A 239 5.47 7.93 1.67
N GLY A 240 5.82 7.10 2.66
CA GLY A 240 5.57 7.36 4.08
C GLY A 240 4.14 7.04 4.51
N TRP A 241 3.46 6.09 3.87
CA TRP A 241 2.06 5.75 4.18
C TRP A 241 1.90 4.27 4.58
N LEU A 242 1.01 4.00 5.54
CA LEU A 242 0.68 2.64 6.01
C LEU A 242 -0.67 2.17 5.45
N HIS A 243 -0.76 0.93 4.97
CA HIS A 243 -1.99 0.36 4.42
C HIS A 243 -2.98 -0.07 5.50
N LYS A 244 -2.52 -0.79 6.53
CA LYS A 244 -3.27 -1.23 7.74
C LYS A 244 -4.36 -2.28 7.54
N SER A 245 -4.61 -2.68 6.30
CA SER A 245 -5.61 -3.69 5.94
C SER A 245 -5.11 -4.62 4.82
N ILE A 246 -3.83 -5.01 4.82
CA ILE A 246 -3.30 -5.93 3.80
C ILE A 246 -3.86 -7.34 4.07
N ARG A 247 -4.61 -7.89 3.11
CA ARG A 247 -5.23 -9.23 3.16
C ARG A 247 -5.72 -9.64 1.78
N SER A 248 -5.99 -10.93 1.58
CA SER A 248 -6.43 -11.46 0.27
C SER A 248 -7.78 -10.92 -0.21
N ASN A 249 -8.69 -10.52 0.68
CA ASN A 249 -9.95 -9.83 0.31
C ASN A 249 -9.73 -8.41 -0.24
N ASN A 250 -8.59 -7.79 0.09
CA ASN A 250 -8.21 -6.44 -0.33
C ASN A 250 -7.32 -6.40 -1.57
N ILE A 251 -7.06 -7.57 -2.16
CA ILE A 251 -6.35 -7.69 -3.43
C ILE A 251 -7.38 -8.13 -4.45
N VAL A 252 -7.61 -7.31 -5.48
CA VAL A 252 -8.55 -7.62 -6.56
C VAL A 252 -7.83 -7.93 -7.85
N ILE A 253 -8.35 -8.90 -8.59
CA ILE A 253 -7.82 -9.37 -9.87
C ILE A 253 -8.95 -9.28 -10.88
N PHE A 254 -8.71 -8.53 -11.94
CA PHE A 254 -9.67 -8.35 -13.02
C PHE A 254 -9.54 -9.48 -14.05
N GLN A 255 -10.64 -9.73 -14.76
CA GLN A 255 -10.63 -10.57 -15.95
C GLN A 255 -10.25 -9.74 -17.17
N ALA A 256 -9.36 -10.27 -18.02
CA ALA A 256 -8.99 -9.61 -19.26
C ALA A 256 -10.16 -9.63 -20.24
N ALA A 257 -10.46 -8.52 -20.92
CA ALA A 257 -11.57 -8.45 -21.87
C ALA A 257 -11.41 -9.39 -23.08
N LYS A 258 -10.17 -9.81 -23.37
CA LYS A 258 -9.84 -10.66 -24.53
C LYS A 258 -10.23 -12.13 -24.38
N ASN A 259 -10.18 -12.67 -23.16
CA ASN A 259 -10.35 -14.10 -22.90
C ASN A 259 -11.12 -14.42 -21.60
N ASN A 260 -11.56 -13.39 -20.86
CA ASN A 260 -12.23 -13.52 -19.57
C ASN A 260 -11.42 -14.28 -18.49
N GLU A 261 -10.11 -14.37 -18.65
CA GLU A 261 -9.23 -15.02 -17.66
C GLU A 261 -8.73 -14.02 -16.62
N PRO A 262 -8.56 -14.43 -15.34
CA PRO A 262 -7.98 -13.57 -14.31
C PRO A 262 -6.53 -13.13 -14.64
N GLU A 263 -6.27 -11.82 -14.57
CA GLU A 263 -4.93 -11.25 -14.80
C GLU A 263 -4.09 -11.23 -13.50
N TYR A 264 -3.61 -12.40 -13.07
CA TYR A 264 -2.80 -12.53 -11.84
C TYR A 264 -1.51 -11.69 -11.82
N GLU A 265 -0.99 -11.29 -12.99
CA GLU A 265 0.22 -10.46 -13.10
C GLU A 265 -0.05 -8.96 -12.88
N LYS A 266 -1.33 -8.55 -12.79
CA LYS A 266 -1.77 -7.17 -12.52
C LYS A 266 -2.82 -7.14 -11.39
N PRO A 267 -2.48 -7.59 -10.18
CA PRO A 267 -3.34 -7.42 -9.01
C PRO A 267 -3.45 -5.94 -8.65
N TYR A 268 -4.59 -5.55 -8.10
CA TYR A 268 -4.80 -4.20 -7.56
C TYR A 268 -5.04 -4.26 -6.06
N LEU A 269 -4.29 -3.47 -5.31
CA LEU A 269 -4.50 -3.29 -3.88
C LEU A 269 -5.63 -2.28 -3.64
N LEU A 270 -6.54 -2.63 -2.74
CA LEU A 270 -7.68 -1.85 -2.25
C LEU A 270 -7.76 -1.97 -0.72
N GLY A 271 -8.77 -1.38 -0.08
CA GLY A 271 -8.94 -1.46 1.37
C GLY A 271 -8.18 -0.38 2.13
N PHE A 272 -7.99 0.79 1.50
CA PHE A 272 -7.28 1.93 2.10
C PHE A 272 -8.09 2.63 3.20
N GLY A 273 -9.25 2.09 3.59
CA GLY A 273 -10.15 2.70 4.57
C GLY A 273 -9.47 3.11 5.89
N PHE A 274 -8.50 2.34 6.36
CA PHE A 274 -7.75 2.63 7.60
C PHE A 274 -6.34 3.17 7.37
N SER A 275 -6.00 3.40 6.11
CA SER A 275 -4.68 3.83 5.68
C SER A 275 -4.40 5.25 6.20
N ARG A 276 -3.16 5.50 6.63
CA ARG A 276 -2.74 6.80 7.16
C ARG A 276 -1.25 7.08 6.90
N PRO A 277 -0.80 8.35 6.96
CA PRO A 277 0.61 8.68 7.04
C PRO A 277 1.31 7.96 8.21
N ASP A 278 2.59 7.64 8.03
CA ASP A 278 3.46 7.06 9.04
C ASP A 278 4.23 8.15 9.80
N GLY A 279 3.52 8.99 10.55
CA GLY A 279 4.10 10.10 11.34
C GLY A 279 3.91 9.92 12.84
N TYR A 280 4.92 10.21 13.68
CA TYR A 280 4.91 9.93 15.12
C TYR A 280 3.70 10.47 15.90
N HIS A 281 3.12 11.59 15.49
CA HIS A 281 1.94 12.20 16.13
C HIS A 281 0.60 11.71 15.57
N GLU A 282 0.61 10.82 14.57
CA GLU A 282 -0.59 10.33 13.92
C GLU A 282 -1.41 9.39 14.81
N GLU A 283 -2.65 9.77 15.09
CA GLU A 283 -3.58 8.92 15.83
C GLU A 283 -3.94 7.65 15.04
N THR A 284 -3.73 6.49 15.68
CA THR A 284 -4.24 5.23 15.19
C THR A 284 -5.65 5.04 15.71
N PHE A 285 -6.65 5.39 14.89
CA PHE A 285 -8.02 4.98 15.17
C PHE A 285 -8.05 3.46 15.32
N LEU A 286 -8.40 3.00 16.53
CA LEU A 286 -8.64 1.59 16.78
C LEU A 286 -9.86 1.20 15.93
N GLU A 287 -9.70 0.18 15.11
CA GLU A 287 -10.82 -0.46 14.42
C GLU A 287 -11.67 -1.19 15.48
N GLN A 288 -12.48 -0.42 16.21
CA GLN A 288 -13.49 -0.96 17.13
C GLN A 288 -14.69 -1.53 16.38
N SER A 289 -14.75 -1.30 15.06
CA SER A 289 -15.78 -1.86 14.21
C SER A 289 -15.61 -3.38 14.13
N ALA A 290 -16.69 -4.09 14.45
CA ALA A 290 -16.86 -5.54 14.36
C ALA A 290 -16.76 -6.09 12.92
N VAL A 291 -15.78 -5.64 12.13
CA VAL A 291 -15.57 -6.04 10.74
C VAL A 291 -14.78 -7.34 10.74
N SER A 292 -15.51 -8.43 10.97
CA SER A 292 -15.14 -9.83 10.77
C SER A 292 -13.91 -10.32 11.56
N SER A 293 -14.10 -11.37 12.36
CA SER A 293 -13.02 -12.16 12.98
C SER A 293 -11.94 -12.62 11.99
N THR A 294 -12.22 -12.60 10.68
CA THR A 294 -11.27 -12.92 9.61
C THR A 294 -10.28 -11.80 9.28
N ASN A 295 -10.59 -10.52 9.56
CA ASN A 295 -9.67 -9.41 9.27
C ASN A 295 -8.53 -9.35 10.28
N GLN A 296 -8.79 -9.76 11.51
CA GLN A 296 -7.79 -9.83 12.58
C GLN A 296 -6.74 -10.92 12.31
N LEU A 297 -7.05 -11.95 11.52
CA LEU A 297 -6.11 -13.02 11.18
C LEU A 297 -4.81 -12.51 10.54
N TYR A 298 -4.87 -11.42 9.80
CA TYR A 298 -3.72 -10.86 9.09
C TYR A 298 -2.89 -9.92 9.97
N ARG A 299 -3.41 -9.50 11.12
CA ARG A 299 -2.73 -8.50 11.96
C ARG A 299 -1.68 -9.15 12.83
N HIS A 300 -0.59 -8.42 13.07
CA HIS A 300 0.41 -8.82 14.04
C HIS A 300 -0.22 -8.96 15.45
N PRO A 301 0.09 -10.00 16.24
CA PRO A 301 -0.53 -10.20 17.56
C PRO A 301 -0.39 -8.99 18.51
N GLU A 302 0.73 -8.25 18.44
CA GLU A 302 0.97 -7.10 19.31
C GLU A 302 0.16 -5.84 18.97
N VAL A 303 -0.42 -5.78 17.77
CA VAL A 303 -1.32 -4.67 17.38
C VAL A 303 -2.81 -5.05 17.52
N GLN A 304 -3.09 -6.17 18.19
CA GLN A 304 -4.43 -6.64 18.50
C GLN A 304 -4.78 -6.38 19.97
N GLY A 305 -6.07 -6.22 20.26
CA GLY A 305 -6.58 -6.09 21.62
C GLY A 305 -6.51 -4.67 22.20
N GLN A 306 -6.86 -4.56 23.50
CA GLN A 306 -7.02 -3.28 24.19
C GLN A 306 -5.68 -2.58 24.52
N CYS A 307 -4.59 -3.35 24.62
CA CYS A 307 -3.24 -2.85 24.86
C CYS A 307 -2.37 -2.92 23.59
N ALA A 308 -3.00 -2.74 22.42
CA ALA A 308 -2.30 -2.78 21.14
C ALA A 308 -1.21 -1.70 21.10
N ARG A 309 0.00 -2.09 20.67
CA ARG A 309 1.04 -1.10 20.36
C ARG A 309 0.67 -0.32 19.09
N ARG A 310 1.36 0.79 18.87
CA ARG A 310 1.25 1.57 17.64
C ARG A 310 1.57 0.70 16.41
N TYR A 311 0.75 0.85 15.36
CA TYR A 311 0.94 0.20 14.07
C TYR A 311 2.06 0.88 13.27
N THR A 312 2.94 0.09 12.65
CA THR A 312 4.09 0.52 11.84
C THR A 312 4.12 -0.19 10.49
N ALA A 313 5.04 0.19 9.61
CA ALA A 313 5.25 -0.51 8.33
C ALA A 313 5.59 -2.00 8.49
N SER A 314 6.22 -2.40 9.61
CA SER A 314 6.50 -3.81 9.90
C SER A 314 5.23 -4.64 10.09
N ASP A 315 4.14 -4.04 10.56
CA ASP A 315 2.84 -4.73 10.68
C ASP A 315 2.17 -4.94 9.32
N ASP A 316 2.36 -4.01 8.38
CA ASP A 316 1.98 -4.21 6.98
C ASP A 316 2.81 -5.33 6.37
N ASN A 317 4.12 -5.38 6.64
CA ASN A 317 5.01 -6.43 6.16
C ASN A 317 4.61 -7.81 6.70
N TYR A 318 4.25 -7.91 7.99
CA TYR A 318 3.71 -9.13 8.57
C TYR A 318 2.43 -9.58 7.85
N SER A 319 1.49 -8.65 7.69
CA SER A 319 0.23 -8.90 6.98
C SER A 319 0.48 -9.36 5.54
N PHE A 320 1.48 -8.78 4.88
CA PHE A 320 1.92 -9.16 3.54
C PHE A 320 2.56 -10.55 3.50
N GLY A 321 3.39 -10.91 4.50
CA GLY A 321 3.95 -12.26 4.65
C GLY A 321 2.87 -13.34 4.72
N LEU A 322 1.77 -13.06 5.41
CA LEU A 322 0.61 -13.95 5.46
C LEU A 322 -0.10 -14.06 4.11
N VAL A 323 -0.22 -12.98 3.35
CA VAL A 323 -0.73 -13.03 1.96
C VAL A 323 0.22 -13.85 1.07
N LEU A 324 1.53 -13.68 1.19
CA LEU A 324 2.51 -14.46 0.43
C LEU A 324 2.42 -15.95 0.76
N LEU A 325 2.14 -16.30 2.02
CA LEU A 325 1.87 -17.67 2.44
C LEU A 325 0.61 -18.24 1.79
N GLU A 326 -0.49 -17.47 1.74
CA GLU A 326 -1.71 -17.86 1.03
C GLU A 326 -1.45 -18.10 -0.46
N VAL A 327 -0.66 -17.23 -1.11
CA VAL A 327 -0.28 -17.38 -2.53
C VAL A 327 0.61 -18.62 -2.73
N ALA A 328 1.54 -18.90 -1.82
CA ALA A 328 2.47 -20.02 -1.92
C ALA A 328 1.80 -21.38 -1.73
N LEU A 329 0.80 -21.45 -0.84
CA LEU A 329 0.03 -22.67 -0.59
C LEU A 329 -1.22 -22.76 -1.47
N TRP A 330 -1.65 -21.65 -2.07
CA TRP A 330 -2.95 -21.48 -2.69
C TRP A 330 -4.08 -21.98 -1.78
N LEU A 331 -4.02 -21.56 -0.52
CA LEU A 331 -4.91 -22.02 0.55
C LEU A 331 -5.28 -20.84 1.46
N PRO A 332 -6.57 -20.62 1.77
CA PRO A 332 -6.98 -19.52 2.64
C PRO A 332 -6.39 -19.65 4.05
N LEU A 333 -6.02 -18.52 4.64
CA LEU A 333 -5.38 -18.47 5.97
C LEU A 333 -6.24 -19.11 7.06
N ALA A 334 -7.57 -18.96 6.99
CA ALA A 334 -8.50 -19.61 7.91
C ALA A 334 -8.39 -21.15 7.90
N LYS A 335 -8.08 -21.76 6.73
CA LYS A 335 -7.85 -23.21 6.61
C LYS A 335 -6.48 -23.61 7.15
N ILE A 336 -5.46 -22.78 6.95
CA ILE A 336 -4.11 -22.98 7.53
C ILE A 336 -4.21 -22.97 9.06
N ASP A 337 -4.95 -22.00 9.62
CA ASP A 337 -5.20 -21.90 11.06
C ASP A 337 -6.14 -23.00 11.59
N GLY A 338 -6.82 -23.74 10.71
CA GLY A 338 -7.80 -24.76 11.06
C GLY A 338 -9.03 -24.22 11.79
N ARG A 339 -9.44 -22.96 11.52
CA ARG A 339 -10.66 -22.39 12.09
C ARG A 339 -11.89 -23.07 11.52
N LYS A 340 -12.83 -23.42 12.40
CA LYS A 340 -14.20 -23.77 12.00
C LYS A 340 -14.99 -22.47 11.85
N GLN A 341 -15.96 -22.42 10.92
CA GLN A 341 -16.78 -21.23 10.64
C GLN A 341 -17.51 -20.64 11.87
N THR A 342 -17.55 -21.35 12.99
CA THR A 342 -18.25 -21.00 14.23
C THR A 342 -17.39 -20.33 15.30
N THR A 343 -16.09 -20.10 15.09
CA THR A 343 -15.24 -19.47 16.11
C THR A 343 -15.50 -17.95 16.12
N SER A 344 -16.38 -17.52 17.01
CA SER A 344 -16.73 -16.11 17.26
C SER A 344 -15.68 -15.35 18.09
N GLU A 345 -14.61 -16.01 18.53
CA GLU A 345 -13.59 -15.38 19.36
C GLU A 345 -12.47 -14.74 18.52
N HIS A 346 -12.04 -13.56 18.97
CA HIS A 346 -10.91 -12.77 18.48
C HIS A 346 -9.57 -13.44 18.82
N VAL A 347 -9.38 -14.68 18.38
CA VAL A 347 -8.14 -15.43 18.62
C VAL A 347 -7.10 -14.99 17.58
N PRO A 348 -5.85 -14.72 17.96
CA PRO A 348 -4.74 -14.56 17.02
C PRO A 348 -4.49 -15.82 16.18
N LEU A 349 -3.68 -15.71 15.13
CA LEU A 349 -3.26 -16.86 14.33
C LEU A 349 -2.42 -17.83 15.18
N ASN A 350 -2.66 -19.14 15.05
CA ASN A 350 -1.90 -20.15 15.79
C ASN A 350 -0.45 -20.23 15.26
N ARG A 351 0.53 -19.89 16.13
CA ARG A 351 1.95 -19.84 15.78
C ARG A 351 2.52 -21.19 15.31
N ASP A 352 2.12 -22.30 15.93
CA ASP A 352 2.61 -23.64 15.57
C ASP A 352 2.11 -24.05 14.17
N LYS A 353 0.85 -23.74 13.86
CA LYS A 353 0.27 -23.98 12.52
C LYS A 353 0.92 -23.10 11.47
N LEU A 354 1.15 -21.82 11.79
CA LEU A 354 1.88 -20.91 10.92
C LEU A 354 3.29 -21.46 10.64
N GLN A 355 4.04 -21.84 11.68
CA GLN A 355 5.39 -22.38 11.54
C GLN A 355 5.39 -23.66 10.70
N SER A 356 4.45 -24.58 10.94
CA SER A 356 4.31 -25.80 10.15
C SER A 356 4.03 -25.50 8.67
N ALA A 357 3.17 -24.53 8.39
CA ALA A 357 2.86 -24.09 7.04
C ALA A 357 4.09 -23.49 6.34
N VAL A 358 4.84 -22.63 7.02
CA VAL A 358 6.08 -22.01 6.52
C VAL A 358 7.15 -23.08 6.25
N SER A 359 7.35 -24.03 7.16
CA SER A 359 8.30 -25.14 6.98
C SER A 359 7.97 -26.07 5.80
N SER A 360 6.73 -26.03 5.28
CA SER A 360 6.34 -26.79 4.09
C SER A 360 6.64 -26.08 2.77
N LEU A 361 6.95 -24.78 2.80
CA LEU A 361 7.15 -23.94 1.60
C LEU A 361 8.34 -24.32 0.71
N PRO A 362 9.52 -24.73 1.24
CA PRO A 362 10.68 -25.04 0.39
C PRO A 362 10.37 -26.05 -0.70
N LYS A 363 9.55 -27.06 -0.40
CA LYS A 363 9.15 -28.11 -1.34
C LYS A 363 8.11 -27.65 -2.37
N ARG A 364 7.41 -26.54 -2.12
CA ARG A 364 6.28 -26.05 -2.93
C ARG A 364 6.65 -24.87 -3.82
N VAL A 365 7.50 -23.98 -3.32
CA VAL A 365 7.83 -22.70 -3.96
C VAL A 365 9.33 -22.39 -3.96
N GLY A 366 10.16 -23.28 -3.41
CA GLY A 366 11.61 -23.11 -3.34
C GLY A 366 12.08 -22.25 -2.17
N MET A 367 13.41 -22.24 -1.96
CA MET A 367 14.04 -21.57 -0.82
C MET A 367 13.90 -20.04 -0.87
N ILE A 368 14.13 -19.42 -2.03
CA ILE A 368 14.12 -17.95 -2.17
C ILE A 368 12.77 -17.37 -1.73
N TYR A 369 11.66 -17.94 -2.21
CA TYR A 369 10.33 -17.47 -1.82
C TYR A 369 10.05 -17.75 -0.33
N THR A 370 10.51 -18.89 0.20
CA THR A 370 10.35 -19.24 1.61
C THR A 370 11.05 -18.21 2.51
N GLU A 371 12.30 -17.88 2.21
CA GLU A 371 13.07 -16.87 2.95
C GLU A 371 12.36 -15.51 2.94
N VAL A 372 11.74 -15.13 1.82
CA VAL A 372 10.98 -13.88 1.73
C VAL A 372 9.77 -13.89 2.68
N VAL A 373 9.02 -15.01 2.72
CA VAL A 373 7.89 -15.16 3.65
C VAL A 373 8.38 -15.10 5.09
N GLU A 374 9.45 -15.83 5.42
CA GLU A 374 10.04 -15.83 6.75
C GLU A 374 10.47 -14.43 7.17
N LYS A 375 11.20 -13.69 6.31
CA LYS A 375 11.59 -12.31 6.61
C LYS A 375 10.38 -11.42 6.85
N CYS A 376 9.34 -11.49 6.01
CA CYS A 376 8.11 -10.71 6.23
C CYS A 376 7.46 -11.00 7.60
N LEU A 377 7.52 -12.25 8.07
CA LEU A 377 6.95 -12.67 9.35
C LEU A 377 7.87 -12.41 10.56
N ILE A 378 9.19 -12.38 10.36
CA ILE A 378 10.24 -12.28 11.39
C ILE A 378 10.71 -10.83 11.60
N LEU A 379 10.38 -9.88 10.71
CA LEU A 379 10.78 -8.47 10.78
C LEU A 379 10.39 -7.71 12.09
N ASP A 380 9.86 -8.40 13.10
CA ASP A 380 9.61 -7.89 14.45
C ASP A 380 10.30 -8.69 15.59
N GLU A 381 10.88 -9.88 15.34
CA GLU A 381 11.54 -10.69 16.40
C GLU A 381 12.90 -10.12 16.86
N GLY A 382 13.40 -9.08 16.19
CA GLY A 382 14.61 -8.33 16.56
C GLY A 382 14.40 -7.30 17.68
N ARG A 383 13.21 -7.20 18.28
CA ARG A 383 13.04 -6.44 19.52
C ARG A 383 13.64 -7.22 20.68
N ASP A 384 14.74 -6.70 21.19
CA ASP A 384 15.32 -7.07 22.48
C ASP A 384 14.22 -7.07 23.56
N MET A 385 13.68 -8.25 23.85
CA MET A 385 12.63 -8.53 24.84
C MET A 385 13.10 -8.34 26.30
N LEU A 386 14.15 -7.56 26.53
CA LEU A 386 14.70 -7.24 27.85
C LEU A 386 14.43 -5.80 28.30
N GLN A 387 13.83 -4.95 27.47
CA GLN A 387 13.38 -3.64 27.91
C GLN A 387 11.91 -3.46 27.54
N GLY A 388 11.03 -3.66 28.52
CA GLY A 388 9.59 -3.40 28.43
C GLY A 388 9.26 -1.91 28.23
N LYS A 389 9.70 -1.32 27.12
CA LYS A 389 9.33 0.01 26.68
C LYS A 389 8.67 -0.07 25.32
N SER A 390 7.36 0.13 25.35
CA SER A 390 6.52 0.54 24.25
C SER A 390 7.14 1.70 23.48
N THR A 391 7.21 1.57 22.16
CA THR A 391 7.65 2.57 21.16
C THR A 391 9.09 3.09 21.34
N PRO A 392 9.93 3.08 20.29
CA PRO A 392 11.23 3.74 20.33
C PRO A 392 11.05 5.23 20.65
N PRO A 393 12.02 5.87 21.33
CA PRO A 393 12.00 7.32 21.54
C PRO A 393 11.81 8.05 20.20
N ALA A 394 11.17 9.23 20.20
CA ALA A 394 10.96 10.06 19.00
C ALA A 394 12.26 10.48 18.28
N ALA A 395 13.44 10.26 18.87
CA ALA A 395 14.72 10.47 18.19
C ALA A 395 15.11 9.29 17.28
N ASN A 396 14.57 8.08 17.49
CA ASN A 396 14.99 6.86 16.81
C ASN A 396 13.94 6.29 15.84
N TRP A 397 12.68 6.76 15.91
CA TRP A 397 11.59 6.22 15.08
C TRP A 397 11.84 6.38 13.59
N GLU A 398 12.36 7.54 13.15
CA GLU A 398 12.57 7.84 11.73
C GLU A 398 13.68 6.96 11.15
N THR A 399 14.77 6.80 11.90
CA THR A 399 15.87 5.90 11.55
C THR A 399 15.39 4.44 11.44
N GLU A 400 14.55 4.00 12.37
CA GLU A 400 14.00 2.64 12.35
C GLU A 400 13.01 2.43 11.21
N ARG A 401 12.14 3.43 10.93
CA ARG A 401 11.24 3.44 9.78
C ARG A 401 12.01 3.28 8.47
N LEU A 402 13.01 4.12 8.25
CA LEU A 402 13.85 4.09 7.05
C LEU A 402 14.62 2.78 6.93
N ARG A 403 15.11 2.23 8.05
CA ARG A 403 15.78 0.92 8.05
C ARG A 403 14.81 -0.19 7.64
N ASN A 404 13.62 -0.25 8.23
CA ASN A 404 12.63 -1.29 7.94
C ASN A 404 12.18 -1.24 6.48
N GLN A 405 12.03 -0.04 5.94
CA GLN A 405 11.68 0.15 4.54
C GLN A 405 12.82 -0.26 3.59
N ASN A 406 14.07 0.12 3.89
CA ASN A 406 15.24 -0.34 3.13
C ASN A 406 15.37 -1.87 3.16
N MET A 407 15.15 -2.47 4.32
CA MET A 407 15.12 -3.93 4.46
C MET A 407 14.01 -4.53 3.60
N PHE A 408 12.78 -3.99 3.61
CA PHE A 408 11.70 -4.51 2.78
C PHE A 408 12.07 -4.57 1.29
N TYR A 409 12.67 -3.52 0.74
CA TYR A 409 13.10 -3.54 -0.66
C TYR A 409 14.13 -4.66 -0.94
N TRP A 410 15.20 -4.75 -0.16
CA TRP A 410 16.29 -5.70 -0.39
C TRP A 410 15.91 -7.14 -0.06
N ASP A 411 15.20 -7.35 1.03
CA ASP A 411 14.86 -8.65 1.57
C ASP A 411 13.62 -9.27 0.93
N VAL A 412 12.71 -8.45 0.39
CA VAL A 412 11.43 -8.90 -0.17
C VAL A 412 11.38 -8.63 -1.67
N VAL A 413 11.42 -7.36 -2.10
CA VAL A 413 11.21 -7.01 -3.51
C VAL A 413 12.31 -7.61 -4.38
N LYS A 414 13.58 -7.37 -4.06
CA LYS A 414 14.71 -7.88 -4.84
C LYS A 414 14.77 -9.40 -4.87
N ARG A 415 14.57 -10.05 -3.72
CA ARG A 415 14.57 -11.52 -3.63
C ARG A 415 13.47 -12.15 -4.48
N LEU A 416 12.27 -11.55 -4.52
CA LEU A 416 11.18 -12.04 -5.39
C LEU A 416 11.50 -11.90 -6.89
N GLU A 417 12.36 -10.96 -7.31
CA GLU A 417 12.80 -10.84 -8.71
C GLU A 417 13.68 -12.02 -9.17
N GLU A 418 14.33 -12.68 -8.21
CA GLU A 418 15.22 -13.81 -8.42
C GLU A 418 14.47 -15.15 -8.52
N CYS A 419 13.21 -15.22 -8.09
CA CYS A 419 12.39 -16.41 -8.19
C CYS A 419 12.21 -16.86 -9.65
N ARG A 420 12.54 -18.12 -9.94
CA ARG A 420 12.36 -18.79 -11.25
C ARG A 420 11.52 -20.04 -11.03
N ALA A 421 10.56 -20.27 -11.94
CA ALA A 421 9.60 -21.36 -11.86
C ALA A 421 10.03 -22.60 -12.64
#